data_AF-A0A7C8IWV9-F1
#
_entry.id   AF-A0A7C8IWV9-F1
#
_cell.length_a   1.000
_cell.length_b   1.000
_cell.length_c   1.000
_cell.angle_alpha   90.00
_cell.angle_beta   90.00
_cell.angle_gamma   90.00
#
_symmetry.space_group_name_H-M   'P 1'
#
loop_
_entity.id
_entity.type
_entity.pdbx_description
1 polymer ?
#
loop_
_entity_poly.entity_id
_entity_poly.type
_entity_poly.pdbx_seq_one_letter_code
_entity_poly.pdbx_strand_id
1 'polypeptide(L)'
;MIITHILANTYYPEHVKAVHTNNSDKCDPPSFFENPIYWLQNQLRGPYTASEKAGIERAQKFMSEGYGYNLMHKHRPQTIGCSIMDSPVGLLGWILDKLQDWTDNYPWTDDEILTWVSIYWFSTSGPTASLRLYYESRRAPQEQKKKGFAWAKCPMGISHFPMDINVSPVVWSRPMGNFVFERVHTSGGHFAAWEKPDILAGDLKDMFKKGGPVYGVVRGRDGY
;
A
#
# COMPACT_ATOMS: atom_id res chain seq x y z
N MET A 1 2.17 3.17 0.30
CA MET A 1 1.73 4.15 1.32
C MET A 1 2.89 4.95 1.95
N ILE A 2 4.11 4.42 2.04
CA ILE A 2 5.31 5.11 2.55
C ILE A 2 5.50 6.56 2.02
N ILE A 3 5.37 6.79 0.70
CA ILE A 3 5.55 8.13 0.12
C ILE A 3 4.54 9.12 0.71
N THR A 4 3.26 8.73 0.78
CA THR A 4 2.18 9.55 1.31
C THR A 4 2.44 9.96 2.76
N HIS A 5 2.90 9.04 3.61
CA HIS A 5 3.27 9.35 4.99
C HIS A 5 4.51 10.25 5.08
N ILE A 6 5.53 10.00 4.24
CA ILE A 6 6.72 10.84 4.21
C ILE A 6 6.36 12.28 3.78
N LEU A 7 5.47 12.46 2.81
CA LEU A 7 4.98 13.78 2.42
C LEU A 7 4.24 14.45 3.58
N ALA A 8 3.31 13.73 4.23
CA ALA A 8 2.50 14.25 5.34
C ALA A 8 3.30 14.56 6.62
N ASN A 9 4.35 13.78 6.90
CA ASN A 9 5.09 13.88 8.17
C ASN A 9 6.42 14.63 8.06
N THR A 10 7.03 14.66 6.87
CA THR A 10 8.40 15.15 6.70
C THR A 10 8.47 16.38 5.81
N TYR A 11 8.00 16.28 4.57
CA TYR A 11 8.25 17.33 3.57
C TYR A 11 7.20 18.44 3.57
N TYR A 12 5.92 18.08 3.75
CA TYR A 12 4.80 19.00 3.57
C TYR A 12 3.74 18.90 4.66
N PRO A 13 4.10 18.85 5.96
CA PRO A 13 3.15 18.63 7.04
C PRO A 13 2.07 19.72 7.17
N GLU A 14 2.37 20.93 6.71
CA GLU A 14 1.42 22.04 6.71
C GLU A 14 0.54 22.09 5.45
N HIS A 15 0.92 21.39 4.38
CA HIS A 15 0.24 21.47 3.08
C HIS A 15 -0.55 20.20 2.76
N VAL A 16 -0.12 19.04 3.26
CA VAL A 16 -0.91 17.80 3.17
C VAL A 16 -2.01 17.85 4.21
N LYS A 17 -3.25 18.04 3.74
CA LYS A 17 -4.40 18.25 4.62
C LYS A 17 -5.14 16.96 4.99
N ALA A 18 -5.10 15.95 4.13
CA ALA A 18 -5.62 14.62 4.39
C ALA A 18 -4.93 13.61 3.47
N VAL A 19 -4.96 12.34 3.84
CA VAL A 19 -4.37 11.25 3.05
C VAL A 19 -5.30 10.05 3.00
N HIS A 20 -5.30 9.32 1.89
CA HIS A 20 -6.01 8.06 1.75
C HIS A 20 -5.04 6.98 1.26
N THR A 21 -5.18 5.75 1.75
CA THR A 21 -4.38 4.58 1.34
C THR A 21 -5.28 3.35 1.21
N ASN A 22 -4.90 2.40 0.36
CA ASN A 22 -5.59 1.11 0.22
C ASN A 22 -4.73 -0.08 0.64
N ASN A 23 -3.53 0.18 1.16
CA ASN A 23 -2.62 -0.81 1.74
C ASN A 23 -2.30 -0.34 3.16
N SER A 24 -2.09 -1.25 4.11
CA SER A 24 -1.78 -0.92 5.51
C SER A 24 -0.29 -0.93 5.85
N ASP A 25 0.61 -1.45 4.99
CA ASP A 25 2.08 -1.59 5.14
C ASP A 25 2.56 -2.19 6.51
N LYS A 26 1.68 -2.40 7.50
CA LYS A 26 1.91 -2.98 8.82
C LYS A 26 1.29 -4.36 8.92
N CYS A 27 2.15 -5.35 9.15
CA CYS A 27 1.78 -6.74 9.31
C CYS A 27 2.08 -7.26 10.74
N ASP A 28 2.33 -6.37 11.69
CA ASP A 28 2.65 -6.73 13.07
C ASP A 28 1.60 -6.19 14.04
N PRO A 29 1.27 -6.95 15.10
CA PRO A 29 0.35 -6.48 16.13
C PRO A 29 0.93 -5.27 16.87
N PRO A 30 0.08 -4.35 17.37
CA PRO A 30 0.54 -3.21 18.16
C PRO A 30 1.35 -3.69 19.38
N SER A 31 2.49 -3.04 19.65
CA SER A 31 3.33 -3.32 20.82
C SER A 31 2.88 -2.52 22.04
N PHE A 32 2.96 -3.11 23.24
CA PHE A 32 2.71 -2.42 24.50
C PHE A 32 3.67 -1.24 24.72
N PHE A 33 4.94 -1.40 24.34
CA PHE A 33 5.98 -0.37 24.57
C PHE A 33 5.89 0.81 23.61
N GLU A 34 5.33 0.59 22.42
CA GLU A 34 5.20 1.65 21.40
C GLU A 34 3.82 2.28 21.40
N ASN A 35 2.77 1.47 21.59
CA ASN A 35 1.38 1.83 21.35
C ASN A 35 0.44 1.16 22.39
N PRO A 36 0.56 1.49 23.69
CA PRO A 36 -0.09 0.75 24.77
C PRO A 36 -1.62 0.74 24.66
N ILE A 37 -2.23 1.82 24.17
CA ILE A 37 -3.69 1.92 23.96
C ILE A 37 -4.14 0.93 22.87
N TYR A 38 -3.45 0.90 21.73
CA TYR A 38 -3.80 0.01 20.62
C TYR A 38 -3.47 -1.46 20.92
N TRP A 39 -2.40 -1.70 21.69
CA TRP A 39 -2.11 -3.03 22.23
C TRP A 39 -3.26 -3.52 23.10
N LEU A 40 -3.74 -2.69 24.03
CA LEU A 40 -4.85 -3.06 24.92
C LEU A 40 -6.14 -3.29 24.13
N GLN A 41 -6.46 -2.43 23.16
CA GLN A 41 -7.59 -2.64 22.25
C GLN A 41 -7.47 -3.97 21.49
N ASN A 42 -6.26 -4.32 21.05
CA ASN A 42 -6.00 -5.61 20.38
C ASN A 42 -6.14 -6.82 21.31
N GLN A 43 -5.91 -6.68 22.62
CA GLN A 43 -6.16 -7.75 23.59
C GLN A 43 -7.65 -7.89 23.92
N LEU A 44 -8.36 -6.77 24.06
CA LEU A 44 -9.75 -6.75 24.52
C LEU A 44 -10.79 -7.09 23.44
N ARG A 45 -10.43 -7.06 22.16
CA ARG A 45 -11.34 -7.34 21.03
C ARG A 45 -11.79 -8.80 20.91
N GLY A 46 -11.22 -9.71 21.69
CA GLY A 46 -11.46 -11.15 21.55
C GLY A 46 -10.68 -11.79 20.38
N PRO A 47 -10.97 -13.05 20.04
CA PRO A 47 -10.22 -13.78 19.02
C PRO A 47 -10.39 -13.16 17.62
N TYR A 48 -9.36 -13.26 16.78
CA TYR A 48 -9.44 -12.86 15.38
C TYR A 48 -10.52 -13.67 14.64
N THR A 49 -11.28 -12.97 13.80
CA THR A 49 -12.26 -13.59 12.92
C THR A 49 -11.60 -14.50 11.88
N ALA A 50 -12.39 -15.36 11.22
CA ALA A 50 -11.85 -16.22 10.17
C ALA A 50 -11.20 -15.42 9.02
N SER A 51 -11.82 -14.31 8.62
CA SER A 51 -11.28 -13.41 7.58
C SER A 51 -9.97 -12.75 8.02
N GLU A 52 -9.86 -12.32 9.28
CA GLU A 52 -8.62 -11.74 9.81
C GLU A 52 -7.49 -12.76 9.89
N LYS A 53 -7.78 -14.01 10.28
CA LYS A 53 -6.81 -15.11 10.27
C LYS A 53 -6.31 -15.40 8.86
N ALA A 54 -7.23 -15.52 7.90
CA ALA A 54 -6.87 -15.72 6.49
C ALA A 54 -6.00 -14.57 5.95
N GLY A 55 -6.29 -13.33 6.35
CA GLY A 55 -5.46 -12.16 6.01
C GLY A 55 -4.04 -12.27 6.58
N ILE A 56 -3.91 -12.60 7.87
CA ILE A 56 -2.61 -12.80 8.53
C ILE A 56 -1.81 -13.91 7.83
N GLU A 57 -2.45 -15.05 7.54
CA GLU A 57 -1.83 -16.18 6.83
C GLU A 57 -1.36 -15.77 5.43
N ARG A 58 -2.17 -15.01 4.70
CA ARG A 58 -1.79 -14.45 3.39
C ARG A 58 -0.58 -13.54 3.49
N ALA A 59 -0.57 -12.60 4.44
CA ALA A 59 0.56 -11.70 4.65
C ALA A 59 1.84 -12.48 5.02
N GLN A 60 1.73 -13.50 5.86
CA GLN A 60 2.85 -14.38 6.21
C GLN A 60 3.37 -15.15 5.00
N LYS A 61 2.48 -15.72 4.18
CA LYS A 61 2.84 -16.41 2.94
C LYS A 61 3.56 -15.48 1.97
N PHE A 62 3.06 -14.25 1.79
CA PHE A 62 3.74 -13.25 0.96
C PHE A 62 5.16 -12.97 1.48
N MET A 63 5.35 -12.84 2.80
CA MET A 63 6.66 -12.60 3.39
C MET A 63 7.63 -13.79 3.23
N SER A 64 7.14 -15.03 3.30
CA SER A 64 7.97 -16.23 3.17
C SER A 64 8.24 -16.64 1.73
N GLU A 65 7.27 -16.49 0.83
CA GLU A 65 7.32 -17.03 -0.54
C GLU A 65 7.35 -15.92 -1.60
N GLY A 66 6.60 -14.84 -1.42
CA GLY A 66 6.44 -13.77 -2.42
C GLY A 66 7.47 -12.64 -2.35
N TYR A 67 8.25 -12.54 -1.27
CA TYR A 67 9.10 -11.37 -0.98
C TYR A 67 10.46 -11.36 -1.72
N GLY A 68 10.80 -12.42 -2.47
CA GLY A 68 12.09 -12.55 -3.14
C GLY A 68 12.42 -11.42 -4.12
N TYR A 69 11.42 -10.95 -4.88
CA TYR A 69 11.59 -9.82 -5.81
C TYR A 69 12.08 -8.56 -5.08
N ASN A 70 11.52 -8.30 -3.89
CA ASN A 70 11.78 -7.13 -3.08
C ASN A 70 13.23 -7.14 -2.56
N LEU A 71 13.73 -8.32 -2.14
CA LEU A 71 15.12 -8.51 -1.75
C LEU A 71 16.07 -8.24 -2.91
N MET A 72 15.77 -8.77 -4.10
CA MET A 72 16.58 -8.51 -5.30
C MET A 72 16.67 -7.02 -5.61
N HIS A 73 15.54 -6.31 -5.61
CA HIS A 73 15.51 -4.87 -5.88
C HIS A 73 16.24 -4.05 -4.80
N LYS A 74 16.12 -4.43 -3.52
CA LYS A 74 16.80 -3.77 -2.39
C LYS A 74 18.33 -3.92 -2.41
N HIS A 75 18.83 -5.07 -2.87
CA HIS A 75 20.23 -5.45 -2.71
C HIS A 75 21.04 -5.37 -4.00
N ARG A 76 20.47 -5.73 -5.15
CA ARG A 76 21.15 -5.86 -6.45
C ARG A 76 20.29 -5.36 -7.61
N PRO A 77 19.73 -4.13 -7.56
CA PRO A 77 18.81 -3.63 -8.58
C PRO A 77 19.45 -3.54 -9.97
N GLN A 78 20.73 -3.16 -10.07
CA GLN A 78 21.42 -3.05 -11.35
C GLN A 78 21.60 -4.42 -12.01
N THR A 79 21.87 -5.46 -11.22
CA THR A 79 22.09 -6.82 -11.73
C THR A 79 20.84 -7.37 -12.39
N ILE A 80 19.69 -7.35 -11.70
CA ILE A 80 18.42 -7.79 -12.28
C ILE A 80 17.91 -6.81 -13.36
N GLY A 81 18.22 -5.53 -13.21
CA GLY A 81 17.87 -4.47 -14.17
C GLY A 81 18.41 -4.75 -15.57
N CYS A 82 19.68 -5.17 -15.70
CA CYS A 82 20.25 -5.56 -16.98
C CYS A 82 19.43 -6.66 -17.66
N SER A 83 18.98 -7.67 -16.91
CA SER A 83 18.22 -8.80 -17.46
C SER A 83 16.82 -8.42 -17.93
N ILE A 84 16.09 -7.61 -17.15
CA ILE A 84 14.71 -7.22 -17.52
C ILE A 84 14.68 -6.08 -18.56
N MET A 85 15.79 -5.36 -18.76
CA MET A 85 15.94 -4.36 -19.81
C MET A 85 16.31 -4.97 -21.15
N ASP A 86 17.01 -6.11 -21.15
CA ASP A 86 17.47 -6.78 -22.38
C ASP A 86 16.37 -7.63 -23.04
N SER A 87 15.43 -8.16 -22.25
CA SER A 87 14.38 -9.06 -22.75
C SER A 87 12.97 -8.59 -22.36
N PRO A 88 12.09 -8.26 -23.33
CA PRO A 88 10.71 -7.91 -23.04
C PRO A 88 9.91 -9.10 -22.49
N VAL A 89 10.30 -10.34 -22.85
CA VAL A 89 9.72 -11.57 -22.28
C VAL A 89 10.17 -11.75 -20.82
N GLY A 90 11.43 -11.42 -20.51
CA GLY A 90 11.94 -11.40 -19.14
C GLY A 90 11.21 -10.37 -18.26
N LEU A 91 10.97 -9.16 -18.79
CA LEU A 91 10.16 -8.15 -18.11
C LEU A 91 8.70 -8.61 -17.93
N LEU A 92 8.09 -9.18 -18.97
CA LEU A 92 6.75 -9.74 -18.91
C LEU A 92 6.63 -10.77 -17.79
N GLY A 93 7.51 -11.77 -17.75
CA GLY A 93 7.51 -12.78 -16.68
C GLY A 93 7.66 -12.16 -15.29
N TRP A 94 8.50 -11.13 -15.15
CA TRP A 94 8.74 -10.45 -13.87
C TRP A 94 7.51 -9.68 -13.35
N ILE A 95 6.75 -9.05 -14.25
CA ILE A 95 5.54 -8.27 -13.91
C ILE A 95 4.31 -9.18 -13.79
N LEU A 96 4.13 -10.13 -14.73
CA LEU A 96 2.97 -11.01 -14.78
C LEU A 96 2.80 -11.83 -13.50
N ASP A 97 3.91 -12.29 -12.92
CA ASP A 97 3.91 -12.99 -11.65
C ASP A 97 3.19 -12.19 -10.54
N LYS A 98 3.33 -10.86 -10.54
CA LYS A 98 2.73 -9.98 -9.52
C LYS A 98 1.28 -9.67 -9.84
N LEU A 99 0.97 -9.45 -11.12
CA LEU A 99 -0.41 -9.27 -11.57
C LEU A 99 -1.27 -10.49 -11.20
N GLN A 100 -0.73 -11.71 -11.29
CA GLN A 100 -1.41 -12.94 -10.93
C GLN A 100 -1.47 -13.19 -9.41
N ASP A 101 -0.37 -13.04 -8.68
CA ASP A 101 -0.33 -13.42 -7.26
C ASP A 101 -0.98 -12.38 -6.32
N TRP A 102 -0.96 -11.10 -6.71
CA TRP A 102 -1.40 -10.00 -5.83
C TRP A 102 -2.85 -9.56 -6.08
N THR A 103 -3.56 -10.21 -7.00
CA THR A 103 -4.95 -9.88 -7.34
C THR A 103 -5.96 -10.81 -6.68
N ASP A 104 -7.22 -10.37 -6.60
CA ASP A 104 -8.36 -11.21 -6.28
C ASP A 104 -8.93 -11.91 -7.52
N ASN A 105 -8.17 -12.86 -8.08
CA ASN A 105 -8.55 -13.61 -9.28
C ASN A 105 -9.02 -12.72 -10.45
N TYR A 106 -8.46 -11.51 -10.60
CA TYR A 106 -8.86 -10.62 -11.67
C TYR A 106 -8.55 -11.25 -13.03
N PRO A 107 -9.51 -11.29 -13.97
CA PRO A 107 -9.36 -11.95 -15.26
C PRO A 107 -8.56 -11.06 -16.22
N TRP A 108 -7.26 -10.92 -15.95
CA TRP A 108 -6.35 -10.13 -16.76
C TRP A 108 -6.42 -10.53 -18.23
N THR A 109 -6.67 -9.55 -19.09
CA THR A 109 -6.58 -9.73 -20.53
C THR A 109 -5.13 -9.56 -20.99
N ASP A 110 -4.80 -10.15 -22.14
CA ASP A 110 -3.48 -9.98 -22.75
C ASP A 110 -3.16 -8.50 -23.00
N ASP A 111 -4.15 -7.70 -23.42
CA ASP A 111 -3.99 -6.27 -23.66
C ASP A 111 -3.68 -5.50 -22.37
N GLU A 112 -4.30 -5.82 -21.24
CA GLU A 112 -3.99 -5.19 -19.96
C GLU A 112 -2.58 -5.54 -19.51
N ILE A 113 -2.21 -6.82 -19.57
CA ILE A 113 -0.86 -7.29 -19.20
C ILE A 113 0.19 -6.58 -20.06
N LEU A 114 -0.01 -6.57 -21.38
CA LEU A 114 0.88 -5.91 -22.32
C LEU A 114 0.92 -4.40 -22.12
N THR A 115 -0.18 -3.76 -21.70
CA THR A 115 -0.21 -2.35 -21.33
C THR A 115 0.72 -2.09 -20.13
N TRP A 116 0.62 -2.87 -19.06
CA TRP A 116 1.48 -2.75 -17.90
C TRP A 116 2.96 -2.92 -18.26
N VAL A 117 3.30 -3.96 -19.05
CA VAL A 117 4.67 -4.21 -19.49
C VAL A 117 5.19 -3.10 -20.40
N SER A 118 4.35 -2.61 -21.33
CA SER A 118 4.70 -1.58 -22.30
C SER A 118 5.07 -0.25 -21.64
N ILE A 119 4.38 0.14 -20.57
CA ILE A 119 4.72 1.35 -19.81
C ILE A 119 6.16 1.29 -19.29
N TYR A 120 6.59 0.14 -18.77
CA TYR A 120 7.95 -0.03 -18.28
C TYR A 120 8.95 -0.09 -19.43
N TRP A 121 8.64 -0.88 -20.47
CA TRP A 121 9.52 -1.14 -21.60
C TRP A 121 9.79 0.10 -22.46
N PHE A 122 8.76 0.86 -22.79
CA PHE A 122 8.87 2.03 -23.67
C PHE A 122 9.12 3.35 -22.93
N SER A 123 9.18 3.34 -21.59
CA SER A 123 9.58 4.53 -20.84
C SER A 123 11.03 4.92 -21.15
N THR A 124 11.31 6.22 -21.24
CA THR A 124 12.68 6.73 -21.46
C THR A 124 13.68 6.22 -20.42
N SER A 125 13.23 6.05 -19.17
CA SER A 125 14.06 5.56 -18.07
C SER A 125 14.23 4.04 -18.05
N GLY A 126 13.40 3.31 -18.80
CA GLY A 126 13.36 1.85 -18.86
C GLY A 126 12.93 1.17 -17.54
N PRO A 127 12.81 -0.17 -17.55
CA PRO A 127 12.31 -0.94 -16.41
C PRO A 127 13.23 -0.86 -15.17
N THR A 128 14.54 -0.72 -15.37
CA THR A 128 15.54 -0.66 -14.29
C THR A 128 15.33 0.52 -13.33
N ALA A 129 14.78 1.65 -13.82
CA ALA A 129 14.56 2.83 -13.00
C ALA A 129 13.61 2.55 -11.82
N SER A 130 12.57 1.74 -12.05
CA SER A 130 11.60 1.37 -11.02
C SER A 130 12.22 0.59 -9.86
N LEU A 131 13.28 -0.19 -10.13
CA LEU A 131 13.95 -1.03 -9.15
C LEU A 131 14.76 -0.22 -8.15
N ARG A 132 15.25 0.94 -8.58
CA ARG A 132 16.14 1.78 -7.78
C ARG A 132 15.44 2.32 -6.54
N LEU A 133 14.12 2.52 -6.60
CA LEU A 133 13.31 2.96 -5.48
C LEU A 133 13.52 2.06 -4.25
N TYR A 134 13.50 0.74 -4.42
CA TYR A 134 13.69 -0.22 -3.33
C TYR A 134 15.08 -0.10 -2.68
N TYR A 135 16.12 0.06 -3.50
CA TYR A 135 17.50 0.21 -3.04
C TYR A 135 17.70 1.49 -2.22
N GLU A 136 17.13 2.60 -2.68
CA GLU A 136 17.20 3.90 -2.01
C GLU A 136 16.33 3.93 -0.75
N SER A 137 15.10 3.40 -0.81
CA SER A 137 14.23 3.27 0.38
C SER A 137 14.89 2.43 1.48
N ARG A 138 15.62 1.37 1.12
CA ARG A 138 16.42 0.59 2.09
C ARG A 138 17.58 1.40 2.69
N ARG A 139 18.16 2.35 1.96
CA ARG A 139 19.32 3.15 2.40
C ARG A 139 18.94 4.50 3.02
N ALA A 140 17.68 4.87 2.96
CA ALA A 140 17.18 6.07 3.62
C ALA A 140 17.61 6.10 5.10
N PRO A 141 17.96 7.28 5.65
CA PRO A 141 18.28 7.44 7.05
C PRO A 141 17.20 6.84 7.95
N GLN A 142 17.60 6.24 9.08
CA GLN A 142 16.65 5.54 9.95
C GLN A 142 15.53 6.48 10.45
N GLU A 143 15.85 7.75 10.69
CA GLU A 143 14.87 8.78 11.06
C GLU A 143 13.82 9.02 9.97
N GLN A 144 14.20 8.98 8.69
CA GLN A 144 13.26 9.10 7.59
C GLN A 144 12.36 7.87 7.48
N LYS A 145 12.91 6.67 7.68
CA LYS A 145 12.12 5.43 7.71
C LYS A 145 11.11 5.44 8.84
N LYS A 146 11.53 5.83 10.06
CA LYS A 146 10.64 5.99 11.20
C LYS A 146 9.48 6.94 10.87
N LYS A 147 9.75 8.08 10.25
CA LYS A 147 8.70 9.04 9.83
C LYS A 147 7.72 8.48 8.79
N GLY A 148 8.17 7.55 7.94
CA GLY A 148 7.32 6.86 6.98
C GLY A 148 6.29 5.91 7.62
N PHE A 149 6.52 5.48 8.86
CA PHE A 149 5.61 4.64 9.65
C PHE A 149 5.09 5.34 10.92
N ALA A 150 5.44 6.61 11.11
CA ALA A 150 5.02 7.41 12.24
C ALA A 150 3.57 7.86 12.08
N TRP A 151 2.93 8.11 13.22
CA TRP A 151 1.58 8.65 13.31
C TRP A 151 1.42 9.90 12.41
N ALA A 152 0.55 9.80 11.39
CA ALA A 152 0.23 10.93 10.53
C ALA A 152 -0.58 12.00 11.29
N LYS A 153 -0.17 13.27 11.17
CA LYS A 153 -0.84 14.39 11.84
C LYS A 153 -2.16 14.79 11.17
N CYS A 154 -2.28 14.58 9.87
CA CYS A 154 -3.49 14.89 9.12
C CYS A 154 -4.52 13.75 9.25
N PRO A 155 -5.82 14.03 9.06
CA PRO A 155 -6.84 12.99 8.89
C PRO A 155 -6.46 11.97 7.82
N MET A 156 -6.69 10.70 8.13
CA MET A 156 -6.39 9.57 7.26
C MET A 156 -7.65 8.81 6.86
N GLY A 157 -7.62 8.25 5.65
CA GLY A 157 -8.55 7.25 5.16
C GLY A 157 -7.84 5.95 4.81
N ILE A 158 -8.48 4.80 5.06
CA ILE A 158 -8.01 3.50 4.58
C ILE A 158 -9.13 2.63 4.01
N SER A 159 -8.85 2.01 2.87
CA SER A 159 -9.68 0.96 2.27
C SER A 159 -8.96 -0.38 2.37
N HIS A 160 -9.54 -1.34 3.06
CA HIS A 160 -8.96 -2.67 3.24
C HIS A 160 -9.52 -3.64 2.20
N PHE A 161 -8.64 -4.18 1.36
CA PHE A 161 -8.97 -5.17 0.33
C PHE A 161 -8.50 -6.56 0.77
N PRO A 162 -9.34 -7.60 0.65
CA PRO A 162 -9.08 -8.90 1.28
C PRO A 162 -7.93 -9.69 0.64
N MET A 163 -7.55 -9.36 -0.61
CA MET A 163 -6.49 -10.05 -1.34
C MET A 163 -5.25 -9.17 -1.59
N ASP A 164 -5.10 -8.06 -0.88
CA ASP A 164 -3.85 -7.28 -0.88
C ASP A 164 -2.66 -8.15 -0.38
N ILE A 165 -1.42 -7.70 -0.59
CA ILE A 165 -0.20 -8.36 -0.13
C ILE A 165 0.01 -8.22 1.38
N ASN A 166 -0.55 -7.16 1.98
CA ASN A 166 -0.46 -6.85 3.41
C ASN A 166 -1.87 -6.79 4.00
N VAL A 167 -2.43 -7.94 4.33
CA VAL A 167 -3.76 -8.02 4.95
C VAL A 167 -3.58 -8.25 6.43
N SER A 168 -3.84 -7.21 7.22
CA SER A 168 -3.76 -7.27 8.67
C SER A 168 -5.10 -6.90 9.31
N PRO A 169 -5.39 -7.39 10.52
CA PRO A 169 -6.52 -6.90 11.30
C PRO A 169 -6.48 -5.38 11.38
N VAL A 170 -7.62 -4.73 11.16
CA VAL A 170 -7.80 -3.27 11.19
C VAL A 170 -7.11 -2.60 12.39
N VAL A 171 -7.15 -3.23 13.57
CA VAL A 171 -6.53 -2.65 14.78
C VAL A 171 -5.00 -2.52 14.68
N TRP A 172 -4.34 -3.27 13.80
CA TRP A 172 -2.89 -3.21 13.57
C TRP A 172 -2.47 -1.98 12.76
N SER A 173 -3.35 -1.46 11.90
CA SER A 173 -3.08 -0.23 11.14
C SER A 173 -3.30 1.03 11.98
N ARG A 174 -4.20 1.01 12.97
CA ARG A 174 -4.57 2.20 13.77
C ARG A 174 -3.40 3.02 14.35
N PRO A 175 -2.27 2.45 14.79
CA PRO A 175 -1.11 3.23 15.22
C PRO A 175 -0.44 4.09 14.14
N MET A 176 -0.90 4.04 12.89
CA MET A 176 -0.32 4.77 11.76
C MET A 176 -0.85 6.19 11.63
N GLY A 177 -1.99 6.50 12.21
CA GLY A 177 -2.54 7.85 12.16
C GLY A 177 -4.01 7.93 12.56
N ASN A 178 -4.55 9.14 12.47
CA ASN A 178 -5.95 9.40 12.79
C ASN A 178 -6.86 8.98 11.62
N PHE A 179 -7.28 7.71 11.59
CA PHE A 179 -8.24 7.23 10.59
C PHE A 179 -9.64 7.78 10.87
N VAL A 180 -10.03 8.80 10.08
CA VAL A 180 -11.38 9.39 10.08
C VAL A 180 -12.30 8.70 9.06
N PHE A 181 -11.72 7.87 8.19
CA PHE A 181 -12.41 7.06 7.23
C PHE A 181 -11.77 5.67 7.21
N GLU A 182 -12.56 4.62 7.35
CA GLU A 182 -12.09 3.24 7.31
C GLU A 182 -13.19 2.38 6.69
N ARG A 183 -12.83 1.57 5.68
CA ARG A 183 -13.75 0.65 5.02
C ARG A 183 -13.09 -0.68 4.75
N VAL A 184 -13.82 -1.76 5.04
CA VAL A 184 -13.38 -3.13 4.75
C VAL A 184 -14.24 -3.66 3.62
N HIS A 185 -13.60 -4.18 2.58
CA HIS A 185 -14.25 -4.72 1.39
C HIS A 185 -14.25 -6.25 1.38
N THR A 186 -15.18 -6.82 0.62
CA THR A 186 -15.33 -8.28 0.49
C THR A 186 -14.67 -8.84 -0.78
N SER A 187 -14.14 -7.99 -1.67
CA SER A 187 -13.43 -8.40 -2.88
C SER A 187 -12.39 -7.36 -3.30
N GLY A 188 -11.44 -7.75 -4.13
CA GLY A 188 -10.34 -6.94 -4.65
C GLY A 188 -8.99 -7.25 -3.98
N GLY A 189 -7.91 -7.07 -4.76
CA GLY A 189 -6.53 -7.29 -4.33
C GLY A 189 -5.69 -6.02 -4.23
N HIS A 190 -4.40 -6.18 -4.45
CA HIS A 190 -3.40 -5.12 -4.34
C HIS A 190 -3.63 -3.99 -5.35
N PHE A 191 -4.10 -4.33 -6.54
CA PHE A 191 -4.34 -3.37 -7.63
C PHE A 191 -5.77 -2.83 -7.56
N ALA A 192 -6.22 -2.40 -6.38
CA ALA A 192 -7.61 -1.99 -6.12
C ALA A 192 -8.16 -0.97 -7.13
N ALA A 193 -7.34 -0.02 -7.58
CA ALA A 193 -7.72 0.98 -8.58
C ALA A 193 -8.01 0.38 -9.96
N TRP A 194 -7.41 -0.77 -10.28
CA TRP A 194 -7.62 -1.52 -11.52
C TRP A 194 -8.72 -2.58 -11.36
N GLU A 195 -8.68 -3.33 -10.26
CA GLU A 195 -9.58 -4.46 -10.02
C GLU A 195 -10.99 -4.01 -9.64
N LYS A 196 -11.09 -2.94 -8.87
CA LYS A 196 -12.34 -2.42 -8.28
C LYS A 196 -12.37 -0.88 -8.32
N PRO A 197 -12.25 -0.25 -9.52
CA PRO A 197 -12.13 1.19 -9.66
C PRO A 197 -13.29 1.94 -9.01
N ASP A 198 -14.53 1.47 -9.20
CA ASP A 198 -15.72 2.12 -8.65
C ASP A 198 -15.79 2.05 -7.12
N ILE A 199 -15.29 0.96 -6.53
CA ILE A 199 -15.23 0.79 -5.08
C ILE A 199 -14.22 1.78 -4.50
N LEU A 200 -12.99 1.79 -5.00
CA LEU A 200 -11.95 2.71 -4.49
C LEU A 200 -12.31 4.18 -4.76
N ALA A 201 -12.87 4.50 -5.92
CA ALA A 201 -13.35 5.84 -6.23
C ALA A 201 -14.54 6.24 -5.35
N GLY A 202 -15.44 5.29 -5.04
CA GLY A 202 -16.54 5.49 -4.10
C GLY A 202 -16.05 5.81 -2.69
N ASP A 203 -15.02 5.12 -2.21
CA ASP A 203 -14.39 5.38 -0.92
C ASP A 203 -13.78 6.78 -0.85
N LEU A 204 -13.02 7.16 -1.88
CA LEU A 204 -12.48 8.51 -2.00
C LEU A 204 -13.61 9.55 -2.03
N LYS A 205 -14.67 9.33 -2.81
CA LYS A 205 -15.82 10.24 -2.84
C LYS A 205 -16.47 10.35 -1.47
N ASP A 206 -16.71 9.24 -0.77
CA ASP A 206 -17.35 9.27 0.54
C ASP A 206 -16.52 9.96 1.61
N MET A 207 -15.19 9.80 1.54
CA MET A 207 -14.27 10.51 2.42
C MET A 207 -14.32 12.03 2.18
N PHE A 208 -14.25 12.45 0.91
CA PHE A 208 -13.99 13.84 0.53
C PHE A 208 -15.23 14.67 0.14
N LYS A 209 -16.39 14.04 -0.14
CA LYS A 209 -17.63 14.74 -0.53
C LYS A 209 -18.15 15.68 0.56
N LYS A 210 -19.07 16.57 0.19
CA LYS A 210 -19.86 17.34 1.15
C LYS A 210 -20.51 16.45 2.22
N GLY A 211 -20.22 16.79 3.49
CA GLY A 211 -20.65 16.00 4.66
C GLY A 211 -19.79 14.77 4.96
N GLY A 212 -18.76 14.50 4.15
CA GLY A 212 -17.76 13.47 4.41
C GLY A 212 -16.78 13.87 5.52
N PRO A 213 -16.04 12.90 6.10
CA PRO A 213 -15.16 13.11 7.26
C PRO A 213 -14.07 14.17 7.09
N VAL A 214 -13.63 14.45 5.86
CA VAL A 214 -12.61 15.48 5.59
C VAL A 214 -13.14 16.66 4.78
N TYR A 215 -14.46 16.82 4.70
CA TYR A 215 -15.06 18.00 4.11
C TYR A 215 -14.58 19.28 4.82
N GLY A 216 -14.18 20.29 4.05
CA GLY A 216 -13.68 21.56 4.60
C GLY A 216 -12.28 21.50 5.22
N VAL A 217 -11.53 20.40 5.05
CA VAL A 217 -10.16 20.28 5.55
C VAL A 217 -9.21 21.34 4.96
N VAL A 218 -9.57 21.92 3.81
CA VAL A 218 -8.93 23.11 3.24
C VAL A 218 -9.81 24.34 3.54
N ARG A 219 -9.32 25.22 4.42
CA ARG A 219 -10.07 26.42 4.82
C ARG A 219 -10.38 27.31 3.61
N GLY A 220 -11.65 27.69 3.46
CA GLY A 220 -12.11 28.56 2.37
C GLY A 220 -12.11 27.90 0.99
N ARG A 221 -11.85 26.59 0.92
CA ARG A 221 -11.98 25.78 -0.29
C ARG A 221 -12.68 24.48 0.10
N ASP A 222 -14.00 24.52 0.04
CA ASP A 222 -14.88 23.37 0.28
C ASP A 222 -14.73 22.27 -0.77
N GLY A 223 -14.07 22.54 -1.91
CA GLY A 223 -14.02 21.57 -3.01
C GLY A 223 -15.42 21.38 -3.60
N TYR A 224 -15.65 20.28 -4.32
CA TYR A 224 -16.99 19.93 -4.81
C TYR A 224 -17.96 19.63 -3.66
#